data_AF-A0A9N7N573-F1
#
_entry.id   AF-A0A9N7N573-F1
#
_cell.length_a   1.000
_cell.length_b   1.000
_cell.length_c   1.000
_cell.angle_alpha   90.00
_cell.angle_beta   90.00
_cell.angle_gamma   90.00
#
_symmetry.space_group_name_H-M   'P 1'
#
loop_
_entity.id
_entity.type
_entity.pdbx_description
1 polymer ?
#
loop_
_entity_poly.entity_id
_entity_poly.type
_entity_poly.pdbx_seq_one_letter_code
_entity_poly.pdbx_strand_id
1 'polypeptide(L)' 'MSFVTGDGTCHCGRRTVIRTLWKDTNPGRRFESCLNYEHGGCDYFDWFDPPMCR' A
#
# COMPACT_ATOMS: atom_id res chain seq x y z
N MET A 1 2.34 12.05 11.56
CA MET A 1 2.55 10.64 11.18
C MET A 1 2.81 10.63 9.68
N SER A 2 4.03 10.35 9.25
CA SER A 2 4.40 10.28 7.83
C SER A 2 4.14 8.85 7.32
N PHE A 3 3.24 8.70 6.37
CA PHE A 3 3.06 7.43 5.66
C PHE A 3 4.07 7.36 4.51
N VAL A 4 4.56 6.15 4.19
CA VAL A 4 5.32 5.93 2.96
C VAL A 4 4.31 5.90 1.82
N THR A 5 4.45 6.78 0.84
CA THR A 5 3.60 6.79 -0.35
C THR A 5 4.10 5.78 -1.38
N GLY A 6 3.17 5.09 -2.03
CA GLY A 6 3.46 4.28 -3.21
C GLY A 6 3.51 5.12 -4.48
N ASP A 7 3.87 4.46 -5.58
CA ASP A 7 3.92 5.08 -6.91
C ASP A 7 2.56 5.03 -7.63
N GLY A 8 1.65 4.20 -7.13
CA GLY A 8 0.30 4.04 -7.65
C GLY A 8 -0.68 5.18 -7.30
N THR A 9 -1.82 5.18 -7.99
CA THR A 9 -2.97 6.04 -7.71
C THR A 9 -4.19 5.17 -7.45
N CYS A 10 -4.85 5.37 -6.31
CA CYS A 10 -6.07 4.64 -5.97
C CYS A 10 -7.29 5.13 -6.76
N HIS A 11 -8.42 4.43 -6.67
CA HIS A 11 -9.66 4.80 -7.37
C HIS A 11 -10.25 6.17 -6.96
N CYS A 12 -9.82 6.72 -5.82
CA CYS A 12 -10.16 8.09 -5.41
C CYS A 12 -9.33 9.17 -6.12
N GLY A 13 -8.40 8.82 -7.02
CA GLY A 13 -7.50 9.76 -7.69
C GLY A 13 -6.38 10.31 -6.80
N ARG A 14 -6.08 9.64 -5.67
CA ARG A 14 -5.03 10.03 -4.71
C ARG A 14 -3.89 9.02 -4.74
N ARG A 15 -2.66 9.48 -4.42
CA ARG A 15 -1.51 8.58 -4.25
C ARG A 15 -1.80 7.50 -3.22
N THR A 16 -1.33 6.29 -3.51
CA THR A 16 -1.41 5.15 -2.61
C THR A 16 -0.44 5.30 -1.45
N VAL A 17 -0.66 4.51 -0.40
CA VAL A 17 0.29 4.35 0.70
C VAL A 17 0.75 2.92 0.78
N ILE A 18 2.01 2.72 1.15
CA ILE A 18 2.59 1.41 1.36
C ILE A 18 2.32 0.96 2.79
N ARG A 19 1.72 -0.21 2.95
CA ARG A 19 1.43 -0.87 4.22
C ARG A 19 2.17 -2.20 4.28
N THR A 20 2.47 -2.65 5.50
CA THR A 20 3.12 -3.94 5.74
C THR A 20 2.10 -4.91 6.32
N LEU A 21 1.96 -6.09 5.70
CA LEU A 21 1.21 -7.19 6.27
C LEU A 21 2.06 -7.84 7.37
N TRP A 22 1.56 -7.85 8.60
CA TRP A 22 2.21 -8.47 9.75
C TRP A 22 1.48 -9.75 10.15
N LYS A 23 1.32 -10.69 9.21
CA LYS A 23 0.82 -12.04 9.53
C LYS A 23 2.01 -12.97 9.69
N ASP A 24 1.94 -13.89 10.65
CA ASP A 24 2.99 -14.90 10.90
C ASP A 24 3.33 -15.74 9.65
N THR A 25 2.33 -15.93 8.77
CA THR A 25 2.48 -16.66 7.51
C THR A 25 3.10 -15.86 6.37
N ASN A 26 3.22 -14.53 6.51
CA ASN A 26 3.72 -13.64 5.46
C ASN A 26 4.35 -12.36 6.04
N PRO A 27 5.40 -12.50 6.87
CA PRO A 27 5.99 -11.37 7.57
C PRO A 27 6.68 -10.42 6.58
N GLY A 28 6.40 -9.13 6.70
CA GLY A 28 7.13 -8.09 5.98
C GLY A 28 6.71 -7.87 4.54
N ARG A 29 5.72 -8.61 4.01
CA ARG A 29 5.18 -8.36 2.67
C ARG A 29 4.45 -7.02 2.66
N ARG A 30 4.78 -6.17 1.69
CA ARG A 30 4.20 -4.84 1.56
C ARG A 30 3.17 -4.80 0.44
N PHE A 31 2.20 -3.93 0.58
CA PHE A 31 1.16 -3.69 -0.41
C PHE A 31 0.83 -2.20 -0.46
N GLU A 32 0.40 -1.74 -1.63
CA GLU A 32 -0.15 -0.41 -1.83
C GLU A 32 -1.66 -0.42 -1.56
N SER A 33 -2.16 0.60 -0.87
CA SER A 33 -3.60 0.77 -0.67
C SER A 33 -4.04 2.23 -0.65
N CYS A 34 -5.35 2.44 -0.69
CA CYS A 34 -5.91 3.76 -0.40
C CYS A 34 -5.58 4.16 1.04
N LEU A 35 -5.16 5.42 1.24
CA LEU A 35 -4.91 5.97 2.58
C LEU A 35 -6.14 5.77 3.50
N ASN A 36 -7.33 5.98 2.96
CA ASN A 36 -8.59 5.98 3.70
C ASN A 36 -9.33 4.64 3.64
N TYR A 37 -8.72 3.52 3.22
CA TYR A 37 -9.45 2.26 3.03
C TYR A 37 -10.21 1.77 4.30
N GLU A 38 -9.68 2.05 5.50
CA GLU A 38 -10.33 1.76 6.80
C GLU A 38 -11.39 2.80 7.22
N HIS A 39 -11.47 3.93 6.51
CA HIS A 39 -12.30 5.08 6.85
C HIS A 39 -13.25 5.47 5.69
N GLY A 40 -13.67 4.49 4.89
CA GLY A 40 -14.63 4.68 3.80
C GLY A 40 -14.02 5.16 2.47
N GLY A 41 -12.70 5.06 2.31
CA GLY A 41 -12.01 5.19 1.02
C GLY A 41 -12.23 3.97 0.12
N CYS A 42 -11.71 4.03 -1.11
CA CYS A 42 -11.80 2.89 -2.03
C CYS A 42 -10.96 1.70 -1.56
N ASP A 43 -11.29 0.54 -2.11
CA ASP A 43 -10.69 -0.78 -1.86
C ASP A 43 -9.46 -1.09 -2.72
N TYR A 44 -8.83 -0.07 -3.32
CA TYR A 44 -7.61 -0.25 -4.11
C TYR A 44 -6.55 -1.04 -3.32
N PHE A 45 -6.02 -2.08 -3.96
CA PHE A 45 -5.00 -2.97 -3.44
C PHE A 45 -4.07 -3.39 -4.57
N ASP A 46 -2.76 -3.28 -4.34
CA ASP A 46 -1.75 -3.90 -5.19
C ASP A 46 -0.55 -4.36 -4.37
N TRP A 47 0.19 -5.37 -4.82
CA TRP A 47 1.40 -5.79 -4.13
C TRP A 47 2.53 -4.78 -4.38
N PHE A 48 3.29 -4.47 -3.32
CA PHE A 48 4.48 -3.63 -3.46
C PHE A 48 5.69 -4.53 -3.73
N ASP A 49 6.19 -4.49 -4.95
CA ASP A 49 7.46 -5.11 -5.33
C ASP A 49 8.58 -4.07 -5.28
N PRO A 50 9.59 -4.23 -4.40
CA PRO A 50 10.70 -3.30 -4.34
C PRO A 50 11.50 -3.34 -5.66
N PRO A 51 12.16 -2.22 -6.03
CA PRO A 51 13.06 -2.23 -7.18
C PRO A 51 14.11 -3.33 -7.00
N MET A 52 14.20 -4.22 -8.00
CA MET A 52 15.27 -5.22 -8.03
C MET A 52 16.61 -4.50 -8.16
N CYS A 53 17.60 -4.89 -7.35
CA CYS A 53 18.96 -4.38 -7.48
C CYS A 53 19.44 -4.60 -8.93
N ARG A 54 19.97 -3.55 -9.56
CA ARG A 54 20.60 -3.61 -10.88
C ARG A 54 22.10 -3.70 -10.76
#